data_AF-A0A2N2SK24-F1
#
_entry.id   AF-A0A2N2SK24-F1
#
_cell.length_a   1.000
_cell.length_b   1.000
_cell.length_c   1.000
_cell.angle_alpha   90.00
_cell.angle_beta   90.00
_cell.angle_gamma   90.00
#
_symmetry.space_group_name_H-M   'P 1'
#
loop_
_entity.id
_entity.type
_entity.pdbx_description
1 polymer ?
#
loop_
_entity_poly.entity_id
_entity_poly.type
_entity_poly.pdbx_seq_one_letter_code
_entity_poly.pdbx_strand_id
1 'polypeptide(L)'
;MAALAGVRTAIRLHIRRGDDINATDDKGRSPLMLAASRGHAEVCRLLLEAGADPLMRDLEGLDAMQMATTNNRRDVSSLLRDNLEMRSVCSLRELEAERLSHQPDTSAELGRTGADNEPDIWEIEEDSPPPLDDTSCVQGASGVRRAILTHVPVDTDEDWSSVDFDLPDARSGRPRSRTFDHDELAEIRVFLVNGLSRGYVNSSHLIEMGINDSGERDHEFEARLTLVAGDLGLATEEVSWDWERPVAPEEIADEVDQLAEEGVAFFASVCSNEIDPLRIYVNDMGPRQLLTREQEAELGKTIEEGLAEAITVAAGSSFVVREILRTADDIDRGVASADSMVLRDVPESDEMDHQDPVPPIIVMSVQDGVDDEEIDEPRQAGVEGIGSHVGLGERIEVLRCLARHLPGSGNVPPELLPELRDALQNLRLTWRFLERLGDGLRASGRDPAINCSLGLALKKAEAARLQMTKANLRLVISIAKKYLSSGLPFLDLVQEGNIGLLKAIEKFDYRRGFKFSTYATWWIRQSITRAIADQLRMVRVPVHMVEVINQVEHARKDIEGRERVASIEAIAARLSIPPEKVGKALRANRAVLSLDDPLLEKLSGSVVSDLLL
;
A
#
# COMPACT_ATOMS: atom_id res chain seq x y z
N MET A 1 3.68 -12.86 -33.17
CA MET A 1 3.78 -12.25 -34.52
C MET A 1 5.19 -12.29 -35.12
N ALA A 2 6.25 -11.90 -34.39
CA ALA A 2 7.63 -11.93 -34.89
C ALA A 2 8.09 -13.31 -35.43
N ALA A 3 7.71 -14.40 -34.76
CA ALA A 3 7.98 -15.78 -35.20
C ALA A 3 7.29 -16.18 -36.52
N LEU A 4 6.11 -15.60 -36.79
CA LEU A 4 5.37 -15.83 -38.04
C LEU A 4 6.02 -15.10 -39.23
N ALA A 5 6.50 -13.87 -38.98
CA ALA A 5 7.19 -13.04 -39.97
C ALA A 5 8.64 -13.48 -40.24
N GLY A 6 9.25 -14.23 -39.32
CA GLY A 6 10.63 -14.73 -39.47
C GLY A 6 11.70 -13.70 -39.09
N VAL A 7 11.34 -12.66 -38.33
CA VAL A 7 12.26 -11.56 -38.00
C VAL A 7 13.18 -11.95 -36.85
N ARG A 8 14.43 -12.25 -37.17
CA ARG A 8 15.47 -12.72 -36.24
C ARG A 8 15.80 -11.74 -35.11
N THR A 9 15.89 -10.45 -35.42
CA THR A 9 16.27 -9.40 -34.46
C THR A 9 15.22 -9.23 -33.37
N ALA A 10 13.94 -9.23 -33.75
CA ALA A 10 12.82 -9.17 -32.82
C ALA A 10 12.81 -10.39 -31.88
N ILE A 11 13.05 -11.60 -32.38
CA ILE A 11 13.04 -12.82 -31.54
C ILE A 11 14.19 -12.84 -30.55
N ARG A 12 15.38 -12.35 -30.93
CA ARG A 12 16.49 -12.17 -29.99
C ARG A 12 16.19 -11.14 -28.91
N LEU A 13 15.46 -10.09 -29.24
CA LEU A 13 15.02 -9.09 -28.27
C LEU A 13 14.01 -9.68 -27.29
N HIS A 14 13.05 -10.48 -27.78
CA HIS A 14 12.08 -11.19 -26.94
C HIS A 14 12.74 -12.21 -26.00
N ILE A 15 13.72 -12.98 -26.49
CA ILE A 15 14.50 -13.89 -25.65
C ILE A 15 15.27 -13.12 -24.57
N ARG A 16 15.86 -11.96 -24.91
CA ARG A 16 16.56 -11.10 -23.93
C ARG A 16 15.64 -10.47 -22.88
N ARG A 17 14.36 -10.26 -23.22
CA ARG A 17 13.34 -9.75 -22.29
C ARG A 17 12.78 -10.84 -21.37
N GLY A 18 13.09 -12.11 -21.62
CA GLY A 18 12.58 -13.24 -20.83
C GLY A 18 11.11 -13.56 -21.13
N ASP A 19 10.59 -13.15 -22.30
CA ASP A 19 9.22 -13.46 -22.69
C ASP A 19 9.03 -14.99 -22.78
N ASP A 20 7.87 -15.50 -22.33
CA ASP A 20 7.57 -16.94 -22.35
C ASP A 20 7.61 -17.49 -23.79
N ILE A 21 8.66 -18.26 -24.08
CA ILE A 21 9.00 -18.82 -25.39
C ILE A 21 7.96 -19.88 -25.83
N ASN A 22 7.25 -20.47 -24.86
CA ASN A 22 6.27 -21.53 -25.08
C ASN A 22 4.81 -21.03 -25.01
N ALA A 23 4.59 -19.72 -24.94
CA ALA A 23 3.25 -19.13 -24.93
C ALA A 23 2.42 -19.55 -26.16
N THR A 24 1.15 -19.87 -26.00
CA THR A 24 0.30 -20.34 -27.11
C THR A 24 -0.69 -19.27 -27.58
N ASP A 25 -0.90 -19.19 -28.89
CA ASP A 25 -1.99 -18.42 -29.53
C ASP A 25 -3.38 -19.02 -29.21
N ASP A 26 -4.47 -18.35 -29.58
CA ASP A 26 -5.88 -18.80 -29.35
C ASP A 26 -6.19 -20.18 -29.95
N LYS A 27 -5.31 -20.68 -30.83
CA LYS A 27 -5.37 -21.99 -31.47
C LYS A 27 -4.44 -23.04 -30.82
N GLY A 28 -3.82 -22.72 -29.68
CA GLY A 28 -2.86 -23.59 -29.00
C GLY A 28 -1.48 -23.67 -29.66
N ARG A 29 -1.14 -22.75 -30.57
CA ARG A 29 0.10 -22.82 -31.36
C ARG A 29 1.22 -22.05 -30.69
N SER A 30 2.35 -22.70 -30.46
CA SER A 30 3.55 -22.05 -29.92
C SER A 30 4.32 -21.24 -30.99
N PRO A 31 5.17 -20.27 -30.59
CA PRO A 31 6.05 -19.53 -31.48
C PRO A 31 6.89 -20.44 -32.38
N LEU A 32 7.34 -21.58 -31.86
CA LEU A 32 8.08 -22.59 -32.60
C LEU A 32 7.22 -23.25 -33.70
N MET A 33 5.96 -23.58 -33.40
CA MET A 33 5.01 -24.11 -34.40
C MET A 33 4.72 -23.10 -35.51
N LEU A 34 4.54 -21.83 -35.16
CA LEU A 34 4.27 -20.75 -36.11
C LEU A 34 5.46 -20.50 -37.04
N ALA A 35 6.69 -20.53 -36.50
CA ALA A 35 7.92 -20.45 -37.28
C ALA A 35 8.12 -21.69 -38.17
N ALA A 36 7.78 -22.88 -37.66
CA ALA A 36 7.91 -24.15 -38.38
C ALA A 36 6.92 -24.28 -39.55
N SER A 37 5.69 -23.81 -39.38
CA SER A 37 4.68 -23.77 -40.44
C SER A 37 5.11 -22.90 -41.63
N ARG A 38 5.79 -21.78 -41.37
CA ARG A 38 6.31 -20.87 -42.41
C ARG A 38 7.70 -21.26 -42.91
N GLY A 39 8.39 -22.21 -42.26
CA GLY A 39 9.70 -22.72 -42.66
C GLY A 39 10.88 -21.81 -42.34
N HIS A 40 10.80 -21.00 -41.28
CA HIS A 40 11.88 -20.11 -40.87
C HIS A 40 12.94 -20.87 -40.06
N ALA A 41 13.87 -21.53 -40.75
CA ALA A 41 14.87 -22.43 -40.15
C ALA A 41 15.74 -21.76 -39.08
N GLU A 42 16.25 -20.54 -39.35
CA GLU A 42 17.10 -19.82 -38.39
C GLU A 42 16.34 -19.34 -37.15
N VAL A 43 15.05 -19.03 -37.30
CA VAL A 43 14.20 -18.69 -36.16
C VAL A 43 13.91 -19.91 -35.31
N CYS A 44 13.66 -21.06 -35.94
CA CYS A 44 13.46 -22.31 -35.22
C CYS A 44 14.72 -22.71 -34.43
N ARG A 45 15.93 -22.52 -34.99
CA ARG A 45 17.18 -22.75 -34.26
C ARG A 45 17.31 -21.86 -33.03
N LEU A 46 17.07 -20.56 -33.17
CA LEU A 46 17.15 -19.62 -32.05
C LEU A 46 16.13 -19.90 -30.94
N LEU A 47 14.92 -20.33 -31.31
CA LEU A 47 13.91 -20.72 -30.32
C LEU A 47 14.27 -22.03 -29.62
N LEU A 48 14.83 -23.02 -30.34
CA LEU A 48 15.29 -24.28 -29.75
C LEU A 48 16.51 -24.09 -28.84
N GLU A 49 17.46 -23.23 -29.23
CA GLU A 49 18.61 -22.82 -28.39
C GLU A 49 18.16 -22.14 -27.10
N ALA A 50 17.06 -21.38 -27.16
CA ALA A 50 16.46 -20.71 -26.01
C ALA A 50 15.53 -21.61 -25.19
N GLY A 51 15.44 -22.92 -25.50
CA GLY A 51 14.69 -23.90 -24.69
C GLY A 51 13.22 -24.09 -25.09
N ALA A 52 12.79 -23.68 -26.28
CA ALA A 52 11.43 -23.95 -26.76
C ALA A 52 11.15 -25.45 -26.85
N ASP A 53 9.99 -25.90 -26.38
CA ASP A 53 9.65 -27.32 -26.38
C ASP A 53 9.09 -27.78 -27.73
N PRO A 54 9.78 -28.71 -28.44
CA PRO A 54 9.33 -29.19 -29.75
C PRO A 54 8.19 -30.21 -29.67
N LEU A 55 7.87 -30.69 -28.45
CA LEU A 55 6.84 -31.71 -28.17
C LEU A 55 5.49 -31.12 -27.78
N MET A 56 5.37 -29.80 -27.73
CA MET A 56 4.09 -29.14 -27.49
C MET A 56 3.12 -29.44 -28.65
N ARG A 57 1.82 -29.52 -28.34
CA ARG A 57 0.74 -29.84 -29.30
C ARG A 57 -0.27 -28.71 -29.39
N ASP A 58 -0.72 -28.44 -30.61
CA ASP A 58 -1.85 -27.54 -30.83
C ASP A 58 -3.21 -28.24 -30.54
N LEU A 59 -4.31 -27.49 -30.70
CA LEU A 59 -5.67 -28.02 -30.49
C LEU A 59 -6.07 -29.12 -31.50
N GLU A 60 -5.35 -29.23 -32.62
CA GLU A 60 -5.53 -30.29 -33.62
C GLU A 60 -4.63 -31.52 -33.32
N GLY A 61 -3.82 -31.45 -32.25
CA GLY A 61 -2.91 -32.50 -31.81
C GLY A 61 -1.63 -32.60 -32.64
N LEU A 62 -1.32 -31.57 -33.44
CA LEU A 62 -0.14 -31.53 -34.31
C LEU A 62 1.06 -30.95 -33.56
N ASP A 63 2.17 -31.66 -33.61
CA ASP A 63 3.46 -31.19 -33.10
C ASP A 63 4.14 -30.24 -34.12
N ALA A 64 5.07 -29.41 -33.67
CA ALA A 64 5.83 -28.50 -34.55
C ALA A 64 6.53 -29.21 -35.74
N MET A 65 7.02 -30.44 -35.52
CA MET A 65 7.59 -31.27 -36.59
C MET A 65 6.53 -31.69 -37.61
N GLN A 66 5.35 -32.12 -37.13
CA GLN A 66 4.26 -32.56 -38.00
C GLN A 66 3.76 -31.38 -38.86
N MET A 67 3.65 -30.18 -38.27
CA MET A 67 3.33 -28.96 -39.01
C MET A 67 4.37 -28.57 -40.09
N ALA A 68 5.66 -28.81 -39.84
CA ALA A 68 6.69 -28.61 -40.85
C ALA A 68 6.57 -29.62 -42.00
N THR A 69 6.21 -30.87 -41.70
CA THR A 69 6.04 -31.92 -42.71
C THR A 69 4.79 -31.73 -43.57
N THR A 70 3.66 -31.33 -42.98
CA THR A 70 2.41 -31.07 -43.70
C THR A 70 2.54 -29.88 -44.65
N ASN A 71 3.33 -28.87 -44.27
CA ASN A 71 3.66 -27.71 -45.11
C ASN A 71 4.88 -27.93 -46.03
N ASN A 72 5.40 -29.17 -46.13
CA ASN A 72 6.50 -29.58 -47.00
C ASN A 72 7.81 -28.78 -46.79
N ARG A 73 8.12 -28.40 -45.54
CA ARG A 73 9.32 -27.63 -45.16
C ARG A 73 10.42 -28.59 -44.68
N ARG A 74 11.20 -29.11 -45.62
CA ARG A 74 12.21 -30.15 -45.37
C ARG A 74 13.33 -29.69 -44.43
N ASP A 75 13.82 -28.46 -44.59
CA ASP A 75 14.95 -27.93 -43.83
C ASP A 75 14.64 -27.77 -42.33
N VAL A 76 13.41 -27.36 -42.00
CA VAL A 76 12.96 -27.27 -40.61
C VAL A 76 12.64 -28.64 -40.03
N SER A 77 12.11 -29.55 -40.85
CA SER A 77 11.82 -30.93 -40.44
C SER A 77 13.10 -31.71 -40.12
N SER A 78 14.19 -31.50 -40.85
CA SER A 78 15.51 -32.07 -40.51
C SER A 78 16.06 -31.46 -39.22
N LEU A 79 15.98 -30.14 -39.05
CA LEU A 79 16.49 -29.48 -37.84
C LEU A 79 15.77 -29.91 -36.55
N LEU A 80 14.44 -30.09 -36.63
CA LEU A 80 13.65 -30.60 -35.50
C LEU A 80 13.94 -32.08 -35.22
N ARG A 81 14.16 -32.89 -36.26
CA ARG A 81 14.56 -34.30 -36.11
C ARG A 81 15.93 -34.43 -35.45
N ASP A 82 16.91 -33.67 -35.91
CA ASP A 82 18.27 -33.69 -35.37
C ASP A 82 18.27 -33.27 -33.88
N ASN A 83 17.44 -32.29 -33.49
CA ASN A 83 17.28 -31.90 -32.07
C ASN A 83 16.62 -32.97 -31.21
N LEU A 84 15.60 -33.67 -31.74
CA LEU A 84 14.94 -34.77 -31.03
C LEU A 84 15.85 -35.99 -30.86
N GLU A 85 16.69 -36.29 -31.85
CA GLU A 85 17.71 -37.34 -31.77
C GLU A 85 18.80 -36.99 -30.74
N MET A 86 19.26 -35.73 -30.67
CA MET A 86 20.24 -35.29 -29.68
C MET A 86 19.71 -35.34 -28.24
N ARG A 87 18.44 -34.98 -27.99
CA ARG A 87 17.80 -35.12 -26.66
C ARG A 87 17.60 -36.59 -26.24
N SER A 88 17.32 -37.48 -27.20
CA SER A 88 17.22 -38.94 -26.98
C SER A 88 18.54 -39.56 -26.49
N VAL A 89 19.68 -39.07 -26.98
CA VAL A 89 21.01 -39.58 -26.61
C VAL A 89 21.51 -39.04 -25.26
N CYS A 90 21.12 -37.82 -24.85
CA CYS A 90 21.44 -37.28 -23.52
C CYS A 90 20.66 -37.94 -22.38
N SER A 91 19.38 -38.25 -22.60
CA SER A 91 18.51 -38.92 -21.60
C SER A 91 19.06 -40.28 -21.10
N LEU A 92 19.89 -40.97 -21.90
CA LEU A 92 20.50 -42.24 -21.51
C LEU A 92 21.84 -42.11 -20.78
N ARG A 93 22.57 -40.99 -20.95
CA ARG A 93 23.85 -40.75 -20.27
C ARG A 93 23.69 -40.15 -18.88
N GLU A 94 22.65 -39.34 -18.66
CA GLU A 94 22.38 -38.72 -17.36
C GLU A 94 21.95 -39.75 -16.31
N LEU A 95 21.23 -40.81 -16.72
CA LEU A 95 20.86 -41.92 -15.84
C LEU A 95 22.02 -42.85 -15.45
N GLU A 96 23.15 -42.83 -16.18
CA GLU A 96 24.36 -43.57 -15.83
C GLU A 96 25.33 -42.75 -14.95
N ALA A 97 25.29 -41.41 -15.05
CA ALA A 97 26.14 -40.51 -14.25
C ALA A 97 25.66 -40.33 -12.80
N GLU A 98 24.35 -40.44 -12.53
CA GLU A 98 23.80 -40.37 -11.17
C GLU A 98 24.02 -41.65 -10.35
N ARG A 99 24.41 -42.75 -10.97
CA ARG A 99 24.64 -44.04 -10.29
C ARG A 99 26.03 -44.18 -9.67
N LEU A 100 26.95 -43.26 -9.97
CA LEU A 100 28.38 -43.33 -9.61
C LEU A 100 28.83 -42.27 -8.59
N SER A 101 27.95 -41.38 -8.10
CA SER A 101 28.32 -40.28 -7.20
C SER A 101 27.88 -40.44 -5.74
N HIS A 102 27.43 -41.64 -5.32
CA HIS A 102 27.05 -41.90 -3.93
C HIS A 102 27.84 -43.07 -3.34
N GLN A 103 29.03 -42.78 -2.81
CA GLN A 103 29.58 -43.46 -1.64
C GLN A 103 30.17 -42.43 -0.65
N PRO A 104 30.08 -42.69 0.67
CA PRO A 104 30.45 -41.73 1.70
C PRO A 104 31.93 -41.85 2.05
N ASP A 105 32.70 -40.76 1.91
CA ASP A 105 34.09 -40.75 2.33
C ASP A 105 34.20 -40.60 3.85
N THR A 106 34.81 -41.63 4.46
CA THR A 106 35.44 -41.54 5.77
C THR A 106 36.93 -41.84 5.62
N SER A 107 37.73 -41.00 6.28
CA SER A 107 39.11 -41.21 6.77
C SER A 107 40.34 -40.93 5.88
N ALA A 108 41.30 -40.26 6.57
CA ALA A 108 42.77 -40.26 6.43
C ALA A 108 43.39 -39.36 5.33
N GLU A 109 44.03 -38.24 5.65
CA GLU A 109 45.40 -38.03 6.19
C GLU A 109 46.48 -37.89 5.11
N LEU A 110 47.50 -37.04 5.42
CA LEU A 110 48.73 -36.68 4.68
C LEU A 110 48.54 -35.50 3.71
N GLY A 111 49.36 -34.45 3.68
CA GLY A 111 50.64 -34.13 4.30
C GLY A 111 51.15 -32.82 3.65
N ARG A 112 51.84 -31.99 4.42
CA ARG A 112 52.42 -30.71 3.97
C ARG A 112 53.47 -30.93 2.87
N THR A 113 53.53 -30.04 1.86
CA THR A 113 54.68 -29.16 1.54
C THR A 113 54.50 -28.44 0.20
N GLY A 114 54.79 -27.13 0.16
CA GLY A 114 55.49 -26.51 -0.97
C GLY A 114 54.68 -25.78 -2.03
N ALA A 115 54.47 -24.48 -1.81
CA ALA A 115 54.87 -23.37 -2.70
C ALA A 115 54.38 -23.34 -4.18
N ASP A 116 53.54 -22.32 -4.42
CA ASP A 116 53.60 -21.34 -5.51
C ASP A 116 52.54 -21.38 -6.62
N ASN A 117 51.75 -20.28 -6.60
CA ASN A 117 51.08 -19.57 -7.70
C ASN A 117 49.60 -19.82 -7.97
N GLU A 118 48.75 -19.08 -7.24
CA GLU A 118 47.56 -18.40 -7.79
C GLU A 118 47.38 -17.04 -7.07
N PRO A 119 47.18 -15.91 -7.77
CA PRO A 119 47.20 -14.58 -7.16
C PRO A 119 45.83 -14.18 -6.57
N ASP A 120 45.77 -14.13 -5.24
CA ASP A 120 44.77 -13.38 -4.46
C ASP A 120 45.02 -11.88 -4.62
N ILE A 121 44.14 -11.17 -5.34
CA ILE A 121 44.13 -9.71 -5.44
C ILE A 121 42.99 -9.18 -4.57
N TRP A 122 43.10 -9.36 -3.25
CA TRP A 122 42.41 -8.54 -2.25
C TRP A 122 43.29 -8.53 -1.00
N GLU A 123 44.18 -7.55 -0.90
CA GLU A 123 44.92 -7.29 0.34
C GLU A 123 43.94 -6.71 1.38
N ILE A 124 43.89 -7.33 2.56
CA ILE A 124 43.27 -6.73 3.74
C ILE A 124 44.12 -5.50 4.08
N GLU A 125 43.57 -4.29 3.91
CA GLU A 125 44.21 -3.09 4.43
C GLU A 125 44.32 -3.23 5.96
N GLU A 126 45.55 -3.41 6.45
CA GLU A 126 45.84 -3.26 7.88
C GLU A 126 45.54 -1.80 8.26
N ASP A 127 44.58 -1.60 9.16
CA ASP A 127 44.31 -0.29 9.76
C ASP A 127 45.63 0.32 10.23
N SER A 128 46.01 1.44 9.60
CA SER A 128 47.21 2.19 10.01
C SER A 128 47.08 2.54 11.48
N PRO A 129 48.10 2.27 12.33
CA PRO A 129 48.04 2.71 13.71
C PRO A 129 47.89 4.24 13.72
N PRO A 130 47.06 4.78 14.63
CA PRO A 130 46.85 6.22 14.70
C PRO A 130 48.20 6.93 14.81
N PRO A 131 48.42 8.03 14.06
CA PRO A 131 49.66 8.77 14.14
C PRO A 131 49.92 9.16 15.60
N LEU A 132 51.19 9.12 16.00
CA LEU A 132 51.61 9.54 17.34
C LEU A 132 51.06 10.94 17.63
N ASP A 133 50.52 11.14 18.84
CA ASP A 133 49.89 12.39 19.28
C ASP A 133 50.83 13.60 19.07
N ASP A 134 50.68 14.25 17.92
CA ASP A 134 51.37 15.49 17.61
C ASP A 134 50.74 16.61 18.44
N THR A 135 51.37 16.88 19.59
CA THR A 135 50.97 17.96 20.50
C THR A 135 50.89 19.34 19.82
N SER A 136 51.56 19.52 18.68
CA SER A 136 51.47 20.71 17.83
C SER A 136 50.10 20.84 17.13
N CYS A 137 49.55 19.73 16.64
CA CYS A 137 48.22 19.68 16.02
C CYS A 137 47.12 19.93 17.07
N VAL A 138 47.27 19.37 18.27
CA VAL A 138 46.36 19.63 19.40
C VAL A 138 46.44 21.09 19.85
N GLN A 139 47.63 21.68 19.89
CA GLN A 139 47.83 23.10 20.21
C GLN A 139 47.27 24.01 19.10
N GLY A 140 47.43 23.63 17.83
CA GLY A 140 46.87 24.33 16.68
C GLY A 140 45.33 24.29 16.70
N ALA A 141 44.74 23.11 16.86
CA ALA A 141 43.30 22.93 16.99
C ALA A 141 42.73 23.65 18.22
N SER A 142 43.44 23.61 19.36
CA SER A 142 43.07 24.37 20.56
C SER A 142 43.18 25.89 20.35
N GLY A 143 44.14 26.34 19.54
CA GLY A 143 44.30 27.74 19.15
C GLY A 143 43.14 28.22 18.27
N VAL A 144 42.78 27.45 17.25
CA VAL A 144 41.62 27.71 16.39
C VAL A 144 40.32 27.66 17.19
N ARG A 145 40.15 26.65 18.05
CA ARG A 145 38.99 26.55 18.95
C ARG A 145 38.92 27.73 19.89
N ARG A 146 40.04 28.17 20.47
CA ARG A 146 40.07 29.36 21.32
C ARG A 146 39.71 30.60 20.52
N ALA A 147 40.20 30.74 19.29
CA ALA A 147 39.87 31.85 18.40
C ALA A 147 38.36 31.88 18.06
N ILE A 148 37.76 30.74 17.74
CA ILE A 148 36.31 30.59 17.52
C ILE A 148 35.53 30.93 18.78
N LEU A 149 35.97 30.44 19.94
CA LEU A 149 35.31 30.72 21.23
C LEU A 149 35.45 32.19 21.67
N THR A 150 36.53 32.87 21.31
CA THR A 150 36.71 34.31 21.58
C THR A 150 36.09 35.21 20.52
N HIS A 151 35.70 34.67 19.36
CA HIS A 151 35.06 35.45 18.32
C HIS A 151 33.61 35.70 18.72
N VAL A 152 33.34 36.90 19.22
CA VAL A 152 31.98 37.40 19.39
C VAL A 152 31.50 37.81 17.99
N PRO A 153 30.50 37.12 17.40
CA PRO A 153 29.93 37.55 16.14
C PRO A 153 29.38 38.98 16.31
N VAL A 154 29.65 39.83 15.33
CA VAL A 154 29.07 41.18 15.30
C VAL A 154 27.60 41.01 14.93
N ASP A 155 26.75 40.93 15.94
CA ASP A 155 25.30 40.90 15.78
C ASP A 155 24.79 42.34 15.62
N THR A 156 24.47 42.72 14.39
CA THR A 156 23.91 44.03 14.06
C THR A 156 22.38 44.04 14.08
N ASP A 157 21.76 42.92 14.42
CA ASP A 157 20.34 42.68 14.26
C ASP A 157 19.62 42.72 15.62
N GLU A 158 18.52 43.49 15.71
CA GLU A 158 17.79 43.67 16.98
C GLU A 158 16.84 42.49 17.30
N ASP A 159 16.45 41.69 16.29
CA ASP A 159 15.53 40.56 16.46
C ASP A 159 15.60 39.57 15.29
N TRP A 160 15.13 38.33 15.49
CA TRP A 160 15.14 37.27 14.46
C TRP A 160 14.31 37.60 13.21
N SER A 161 13.51 38.67 13.26
CA SER A 161 12.71 39.16 12.14
C SER A 161 13.51 39.92 11.06
N SER A 162 14.78 40.29 11.31
CA SER A 162 15.63 40.97 10.31
C SER A 162 16.53 40.02 9.52
N VAL A 163 16.53 38.72 9.86
CA VAL A 163 17.26 37.70 9.12
C VAL A 163 16.34 37.15 8.02
N ASP A 164 16.45 37.70 6.82
CA ASP A 164 15.86 37.11 5.61
C ASP A 164 16.63 35.84 5.25
N PHE A 165 16.14 34.68 5.74
CA PHE A 165 16.58 33.38 5.27
C PHE A 165 15.90 33.07 3.93
N ASP A 166 16.61 33.31 2.83
CA ASP A 166 16.28 32.69 1.55
C ASP A 166 16.64 31.19 1.60
N LEU A 167 15.77 30.40 2.23
CA LEU A 167 15.72 28.97 1.95
C LEU A 167 15.31 28.82 0.47
N PRO A 168 16.00 27.98 -0.34
CA PRO A 168 15.46 27.62 -1.65
C PRO A 168 14.07 27.06 -1.39
N ASP A 169 13.09 27.69 -2.04
CA ASP A 169 11.68 27.55 -1.74
C ASP A 169 11.28 26.08 -1.98
N ALA A 170 11.45 25.20 -0.99
CA ALA A 170 11.09 23.77 -1.06
C ALA A 170 9.57 23.56 -1.24
N ARG A 171 8.84 24.66 -1.44
CA ARG A 171 7.45 24.74 -1.86
C ARG A 171 7.28 24.67 -3.40
N SER A 172 8.36 24.68 -4.19
CA SER A 172 8.30 24.41 -5.65
C SER A 172 7.88 22.97 -5.96
N GLY A 173 8.08 22.02 -5.04
CA GLY A 173 7.68 20.62 -5.18
C GLY A 173 6.21 20.29 -4.85
N ARG A 174 5.32 21.29 -4.66
CA ARG A 174 3.89 20.99 -4.65
C ARG A 174 3.42 20.89 -6.10
N PRO A 175 2.81 19.77 -6.53
CA PRO A 175 2.26 19.65 -7.87
C PRO A 175 1.07 20.59 -7.95
N ARG A 176 1.32 21.83 -8.41
CA ARG A 176 0.27 22.65 -8.97
C ARG A 176 -0.27 21.85 -10.16
N SER A 177 -1.59 21.85 -10.37
CA SER A 177 -2.06 21.52 -11.72
C SER A 177 -1.31 22.47 -12.61
N ARG A 178 -0.41 21.97 -13.45
CA ARG A 178 0.10 22.78 -14.54
C ARG A 178 -1.05 22.80 -15.54
N THR A 179 -1.82 23.89 -15.51
CA THR A 179 -2.74 24.19 -16.60
C THR A 179 -1.86 24.61 -17.77
N PHE A 180 -1.83 23.81 -18.82
CA PHE A 180 -1.04 24.13 -20.00
C PHE A 180 -1.72 25.22 -20.81
N ASP A 181 -0.93 26.18 -21.27
CA ASP A 181 -1.40 27.17 -22.23
C ASP A 181 -1.56 26.54 -23.62
N HIS A 182 -2.36 27.18 -24.49
CA HIS A 182 -2.57 26.69 -25.86
C HIS A 182 -1.27 26.56 -26.65
N ASP A 183 -0.28 27.41 -26.37
CA ASP A 183 1.03 27.41 -27.03
C ASP A 183 1.89 26.22 -26.56
N GLU A 184 1.88 25.90 -25.27
CA GLU A 184 2.59 24.72 -24.71
C GLU A 184 2.01 23.41 -25.26
N LEU A 185 0.67 23.30 -25.33
CA LEU A 185 0.01 22.13 -25.91
C LEU A 185 0.31 21.99 -27.42
N ALA A 186 0.45 23.11 -28.12
CA ALA A 186 0.85 23.11 -29.53
C ALA A 186 2.30 22.64 -29.72
N GLU A 187 3.21 23.02 -28.82
CA GLU A 187 4.60 22.54 -28.83
C GLU A 187 4.69 21.03 -28.59
N ILE A 188 3.92 20.51 -27.61
CA ILE A 188 3.81 19.07 -27.36
C ILE A 188 3.19 18.33 -28.54
N ARG A 189 2.19 18.91 -29.21
CA ARG A 189 1.61 18.36 -30.43
C ARG A 189 2.65 18.21 -31.52
N VAL A 190 3.45 19.25 -31.78
CA VAL A 190 4.53 19.22 -32.78
C VAL A 190 5.57 18.16 -32.43
N PHE A 191 5.91 18.04 -31.15
CA PHE A 191 6.81 17.01 -30.66
C PHE A 191 6.29 15.58 -30.91
N LEU A 192 5.01 15.32 -30.59
CA LEU A 192 4.38 14.00 -30.81
C LEU A 192 4.20 13.68 -32.30
N VAL A 193 3.81 14.65 -33.13
CA VAL A 193 3.71 14.48 -34.59
C VAL A 193 5.07 14.10 -35.17
N ASN A 194 6.13 14.82 -34.83
CA ASN A 194 7.48 14.50 -35.29
C ASN A 194 7.92 13.11 -34.81
N GLY A 195 7.58 12.74 -33.59
CA GLY A 195 7.83 11.41 -33.05
C GLY A 195 7.10 10.31 -33.82
N LEU A 196 5.79 10.46 -34.04
CA LEU A 196 4.93 9.50 -34.74
C LEU A 196 5.33 9.31 -36.21
N SER A 197 5.77 10.37 -36.90
CA SER A 197 6.29 10.24 -38.27
C SER A 197 7.59 9.45 -38.35
N ARG A 198 8.38 9.40 -37.26
CA ARG A 198 9.74 8.82 -37.23
C ARG A 198 9.82 7.50 -36.46
N GLY A 199 8.88 7.24 -35.56
CA GLY A 199 8.81 6.06 -34.68
C GLY A 199 9.64 6.16 -33.40
N TYR A 200 10.28 7.30 -33.11
CA TYR A 200 11.06 7.52 -31.89
C TYR A 200 11.06 9.00 -31.50
N VAL A 201 11.45 9.29 -30.26
CA VAL A 201 11.47 10.61 -29.64
C VAL A 201 12.83 10.84 -28.97
N ASN A 202 13.38 12.05 -29.08
CA ASN A 202 14.68 12.38 -28.48
C ASN A 202 14.51 12.77 -26.99
N SER A 203 15.25 12.10 -26.10
CA SER A 203 15.22 12.40 -24.66
C SER A 203 15.72 13.80 -24.31
N SER A 204 16.64 14.37 -25.09
CA SER A 204 17.16 15.73 -24.87
C SER A 204 16.09 16.79 -25.12
N HIS A 205 15.29 16.64 -26.19
CA HIS A 205 14.18 17.56 -26.47
C HIS A 205 13.07 17.39 -25.42
N LEU A 206 12.81 16.16 -24.96
CA LEU A 206 11.88 15.90 -23.86
C LEU A 206 12.30 16.62 -22.57
N ILE A 207 13.59 16.59 -22.23
CA ILE A 207 14.17 17.31 -21.09
C ILE A 207 14.05 18.82 -21.29
N GLU A 208 14.34 19.33 -22.48
CA GLU A 208 14.23 20.77 -22.79
C GLU A 208 12.80 21.29 -22.60
N MET A 209 11.79 20.54 -23.06
CA MET A 209 10.37 20.85 -22.83
C MET A 209 9.97 20.73 -21.35
N GLY A 210 10.65 19.87 -20.58
CA GLY A 210 10.45 19.69 -19.16
C GLY A 210 11.07 20.80 -18.29
N ILE A 211 11.82 21.73 -18.87
CA ILE A 211 12.35 22.89 -18.14
C ILE A 211 11.22 23.91 -17.96
N ASN A 212 10.89 24.23 -16.72
CA ASN A 212 9.91 25.26 -16.41
C ASN A 212 10.47 26.69 -16.59
N ASP A 213 9.62 27.72 -16.51
CA ASP A 213 10.03 29.13 -16.62
C ASP A 213 11.11 29.55 -15.60
N SER A 214 11.22 28.81 -14.49
CA SER A 214 12.26 29.01 -13.46
C SER A 214 13.60 28.32 -13.78
N GLY A 215 13.71 27.58 -14.88
CA GLY A 215 14.91 26.84 -15.26
C GLY A 215 15.13 25.52 -14.51
N GLU A 216 14.16 25.10 -13.70
CA GLU A 216 14.18 23.81 -12.99
C GLU A 216 13.55 22.72 -13.87
N ARG A 217 14.09 21.50 -13.78
CA ARG A 217 13.58 20.34 -14.52
C ARG A 217 12.38 19.73 -13.79
N ASP A 218 11.27 19.60 -14.50
CA ASP A 218 10.07 18.91 -14.02
C ASP A 218 10.12 17.43 -14.40
N HIS A 219 10.70 16.60 -13.51
CA HIS A 219 10.78 15.16 -13.71
C HIS A 219 9.41 14.47 -13.82
N GLU A 220 8.36 15.05 -13.23
CA GLU A 220 7.01 14.48 -13.30
C GLU A 220 6.39 14.73 -14.68
N PHE A 221 6.58 15.93 -15.24
CA PHE A 221 6.25 16.23 -16.63
C PHE A 221 6.98 15.29 -17.60
N GLU A 222 8.29 15.11 -17.43
CA GLU A 222 9.11 14.23 -18.26
C GLU A 222 8.59 12.78 -18.22
N ALA A 223 8.31 12.25 -17.03
CA ALA A 223 7.80 10.89 -16.84
C ALA A 223 6.41 10.69 -17.48
N ARG A 224 5.50 11.67 -17.30
CA ARG A 224 4.16 11.63 -17.88
C ARG A 224 4.20 11.69 -19.40
N LEU A 225 5.04 12.56 -19.98
CA LEU A 225 5.14 12.69 -21.43
C LEU A 225 5.80 11.45 -22.03
N THR A 226 6.77 10.86 -21.34
CA THR A 226 7.38 9.58 -21.71
C THR A 226 6.36 8.44 -21.70
N LEU A 227 5.47 8.39 -20.71
CA LEU A 227 4.38 7.42 -20.64
C LEU A 227 3.44 7.54 -21.86
N VAL A 228 2.98 8.76 -22.16
CA VAL A 228 2.09 9.02 -23.31
C VAL A 228 2.79 8.69 -24.63
N ALA A 229 4.06 9.06 -24.78
CA ALA A 229 4.85 8.70 -25.95
C ALA A 229 4.98 7.18 -26.10
N GLY A 230 5.21 6.45 -25.00
CA GLY A 230 5.27 4.99 -24.98
C GLY A 230 3.95 4.33 -25.38
N ASP A 231 2.81 4.85 -24.89
CA ASP A 231 1.46 4.37 -25.24
C ASP A 231 1.14 4.57 -26.73
N LEU A 232 1.67 5.65 -27.32
CA LEU A 232 1.62 5.93 -28.76
C LEU A 232 2.62 5.09 -29.56
N GLY A 233 3.44 4.26 -28.91
CA GLY A 233 4.41 3.36 -29.54
C GLY A 233 5.75 4.00 -29.90
N LEU A 234 6.07 5.15 -29.29
CA LEU A 234 7.32 5.87 -29.52
C LEU A 234 8.42 5.40 -28.58
N ALA A 235 9.58 5.05 -29.12
CA ALA A 235 10.78 4.76 -28.32
C ALA A 235 11.53 6.04 -27.95
N THR A 236 12.04 6.14 -26.72
CA THR A 236 12.93 7.24 -26.31
C THR A 236 14.38 6.87 -26.60
N GLU A 237 15.05 7.66 -27.43
CA GLU A 237 16.47 7.47 -27.78
C GLU A 237 17.32 8.68 -27.35
N GLU A 238 18.53 8.42 -26.87
CA GLU A 238 19.40 9.46 -26.29
C GLU A 238 20.19 10.28 -27.32
N VAL A 239 20.39 9.82 -28.56
CA VAL A 239 21.17 10.60 -29.55
C VAL A 239 20.75 10.29 -30.99
N SER A 240 20.12 11.26 -31.65
CA SER A 240 20.00 11.31 -33.12
C SER A 240 20.14 12.76 -33.60
N TRP A 241 21.10 12.99 -34.50
CA TRP A 241 21.38 14.28 -35.14
C TRP A 241 20.32 14.67 -36.18
N ASP A 242 19.32 13.81 -36.42
CA ASP A 242 18.27 14.04 -37.42
C ASP A 242 17.02 14.76 -36.85
N TRP A 243 16.93 14.93 -35.52
CA TRP A 243 15.73 15.47 -34.84
C TRP A 243 15.44 16.96 -35.14
N GLU A 244 16.38 17.68 -35.76
CA GLU A 244 16.30 19.14 -35.92
C GLU A 244 15.42 19.63 -37.07
N ARG A 245 14.91 18.75 -37.96
CA ARG A 245 14.03 19.17 -39.06
C ARG A 245 12.55 18.91 -38.75
N PRO A 246 11.72 19.94 -38.50
CA PRO A 246 10.27 19.79 -38.38
C PRO A 246 9.69 19.18 -39.66
N VAL A 247 8.79 18.20 -39.53
CA VAL A 247 8.02 17.67 -40.67
C VAL A 247 7.13 18.80 -41.20
N ALA A 248 7.14 19.03 -42.52
CA ALA A 248 6.31 20.07 -43.10
C ALA A 248 4.82 19.70 -42.96
N PRO A 249 3.90 20.65 -42.75
CA PRO A 249 2.48 20.35 -42.58
C PRO A 249 1.85 19.55 -43.73
N GLU A 250 2.42 19.65 -44.94
CA GLU A 250 1.99 18.91 -46.14
C GLU A 250 2.42 17.44 -46.15
N GLU A 251 3.34 17.04 -45.28
CA GLU A 251 3.89 15.67 -45.17
C GLU A 251 3.28 14.87 -44.00
N ILE A 252 2.44 15.51 -43.19
CA ILE A 252 1.76 14.88 -42.05
C ILE A 252 0.51 14.16 -42.56
N ALA A 253 0.41 12.85 -42.32
CA ALA A 253 -0.82 12.11 -42.57
C ALA A 253 -1.90 12.52 -41.55
N ASP A 254 -3.14 12.72 -41.99
CA ASP A 254 -4.27 13.08 -41.10
C ASP A 254 -4.41 12.12 -39.91
N GLU A 255 -4.09 10.83 -40.10
CA GLU A 255 -4.08 9.81 -39.04
C GLU A 255 -3.04 10.09 -37.95
N VAL A 256 -1.85 10.57 -38.32
CA VAL A 256 -0.76 10.91 -37.38
C VAL A 256 -1.12 12.18 -36.59
N ASP A 257 -1.73 13.15 -37.27
CA ASP A 257 -2.15 14.41 -36.66
C ASP A 257 -3.27 14.18 -35.64
N GLN A 258 -4.26 13.34 -35.98
CA GLN A 258 -5.33 12.95 -35.08
C GLN A 258 -4.81 12.18 -33.86
N LEU A 259 -3.89 11.23 -34.04
CA LEU A 259 -3.28 10.48 -32.94
C LEU A 259 -2.46 11.40 -32.01
N ALA A 260 -1.76 12.38 -32.57
CA ALA A 260 -1.04 13.37 -31.77
C ALA A 260 -2.01 14.25 -30.96
N GLU A 261 -3.13 14.67 -31.54
CA GLU A 261 -4.17 15.43 -30.81
C GLU A 261 -4.81 14.62 -29.68
N GLU A 262 -5.11 13.34 -29.92
CA GLU A 262 -5.58 12.42 -28.88
C GLU A 262 -4.53 12.24 -27.76
N GLY A 263 -3.26 12.12 -28.13
CA GLY A 263 -2.13 12.06 -27.20
C GLY A 263 -1.97 13.31 -26.34
N VAL A 264 -2.09 14.50 -26.93
CA VAL A 264 -2.05 15.78 -26.21
C VAL A 264 -3.24 15.93 -25.27
N ALA A 265 -4.44 15.56 -25.70
CA ALA A 265 -5.64 15.59 -24.85
C ALA A 265 -5.49 14.64 -23.65
N PHE A 266 -4.98 13.43 -23.87
CA PHE A 266 -4.68 12.48 -22.80
C PHE A 266 -3.58 13.02 -21.87
N PHE A 267 -2.48 13.54 -22.40
CA PHE A 267 -1.40 14.14 -21.62
C PHE A 267 -1.89 15.29 -20.73
N ALA A 268 -2.72 16.18 -21.28
CA ALA A 268 -3.34 17.27 -20.54
C ALA A 268 -4.24 16.74 -19.41
N SER A 269 -4.97 15.65 -19.64
CA SER A 269 -5.82 15.00 -18.62
C SER A 269 -5.02 14.33 -17.50
N VAL A 270 -3.88 13.71 -17.82
CA VAL A 270 -2.96 13.12 -16.83
C VAL A 270 -2.31 14.22 -16.00
N CYS A 271 -1.93 15.32 -16.64
CA CYS A 271 -1.22 16.42 -16.00
C CYS A 271 -2.10 17.36 -15.17
N SER A 272 -3.39 17.47 -15.51
CA SER A 272 -4.35 18.29 -14.78
C SER A 272 -4.54 17.82 -13.33
N ASN A 273 -4.02 16.64 -12.95
CA ASN A 273 -4.21 16.02 -11.63
C ASN A 273 -5.71 15.90 -11.27
N GLU A 274 -6.60 15.86 -12.28
CA GLU A 274 -8.03 15.60 -12.11
C GLU A 274 -8.28 14.14 -11.71
N ILE A 275 -7.36 13.25 -12.05
CA ILE A 275 -7.44 11.80 -11.79
C ILE A 275 -6.84 11.44 -10.42
N ASP A 276 -6.15 12.36 -9.73
CA ASP A 276 -5.60 12.09 -8.39
C ASP A 276 -6.76 11.85 -7.38
N PRO A 277 -6.89 10.63 -6.83
CA PRO A 277 -7.95 10.31 -5.89
C PRO A 277 -7.95 11.23 -4.67
N LEU A 278 -6.79 11.74 -4.25
CA LEU A 278 -6.70 12.66 -3.13
C LEU A 278 -7.34 14.01 -3.44
N ARG A 279 -7.15 14.53 -4.65
CA ARG A 279 -7.77 15.78 -5.08
C ARG A 279 -9.27 15.64 -5.29
N ILE A 280 -9.72 14.55 -5.92
CA ILE A 280 -11.15 14.24 -6.03
C ILE A 280 -11.77 14.24 -4.62
N TYR A 281 -11.13 13.54 -3.68
CA TYR A 281 -11.58 13.46 -2.30
C TYR A 281 -11.62 14.82 -1.59
N VAL A 282 -10.58 15.65 -1.71
CA VAL A 282 -10.53 16.99 -1.10
C VAL A 282 -11.55 17.94 -1.75
N ASN A 283 -11.78 17.83 -3.06
CA ASN A 283 -12.79 18.60 -3.78
C ASN A 283 -14.21 18.19 -3.39
N ASP A 284 -14.49 16.89 -3.26
CA ASP A 284 -15.80 16.34 -2.85
C ASP A 284 -16.18 16.69 -1.40
N MET A 285 -15.18 16.84 -0.53
CA MET A 285 -15.43 17.42 0.80
C MET A 285 -16.02 18.81 0.67
N GLY A 286 -15.52 19.59 -0.29
CA GLY A 286 -15.91 20.97 -0.55
C GLY A 286 -15.60 21.92 0.60
N PRO A 287 -15.86 23.23 0.42
CA PRO A 287 -15.85 24.20 1.50
C PRO A 287 -17.11 24.06 2.36
N ARG A 288 -17.31 22.91 3.02
CA ARG A 288 -18.42 22.75 3.96
C ARG A 288 -18.14 23.54 5.24
N GLN A 289 -19.18 24.19 5.75
CA GLN A 289 -19.13 24.94 6.99
C GLN A 289 -18.80 24.00 8.16
N LEU A 290 -17.82 24.37 8.98
CA LEU A 290 -17.52 23.65 10.21
C LEU A 290 -18.75 23.69 11.12
N LEU A 291 -19.08 22.56 11.75
CA LEU A 291 -20.19 22.48 12.69
C LEU A 291 -19.86 23.30 13.95
N THR A 292 -20.86 24.01 14.46
CA THR A 292 -20.80 24.59 15.80
C THR A 292 -21.08 23.52 16.85
N ARG A 293 -20.67 23.76 18.10
CA ARG A 293 -20.95 22.84 19.22
C ARG A 293 -22.45 22.54 19.40
N GLU A 294 -23.30 23.54 19.15
CA GLU A 294 -24.75 23.38 19.23
C GLU A 294 -25.27 22.47 18.11
N GLN A 295 -24.75 22.64 16.90
CA GLN A 295 -25.08 21.78 15.76
C GLN A 295 -24.58 20.34 15.95
N GLU A 296 -23.41 20.15 16.56
CA GLU A 296 -22.91 18.81 16.95
C GLU A 296 -23.89 18.11 17.91
N ALA A 297 -24.39 18.84 18.92
CA ALA A 297 -25.35 18.31 19.87
C ALA A 297 -26.72 18.04 19.22
N GLU A 298 -27.18 18.91 18.32
CA GLU A 298 -28.44 18.73 17.57
C GLU A 298 -28.38 17.51 16.64
N LEU A 299 -27.24 17.30 15.96
CA LEU A 299 -27.02 16.11 15.13
C LEU A 299 -26.95 14.84 15.98
N GLY A 300 -26.23 14.86 17.10
CA GLY A 300 -26.20 13.74 18.04
C GLY A 300 -27.59 13.38 18.55
N LYS A 301 -28.37 14.38 18.95
CA LYS A 301 -29.78 14.22 19.34
C LYS A 301 -30.63 13.64 18.22
N THR A 302 -30.48 14.14 16.99
CA THR A 302 -31.24 13.64 15.82
C THR A 302 -30.94 12.17 15.52
N ILE A 303 -29.68 11.74 15.69
CA ILE A 303 -29.25 10.35 15.53
C ILE A 303 -29.90 9.47 16.61
N GLU A 304 -29.82 9.88 17.88
CA GLU A 304 -30.46 9.15 19.00
C GLU A 304 -31.98 9.06 18.83
N GLU A 305 -32.65 10.15 18.46
CA GLU A 305 -34.09 10.18 18.25
C GLU A 305 -34.51 9.27 17.09
N GLY A 306 -33.79 9.29 15.96
CA GLY A 306 -34.09 8.41 14.83
C GLY A 306 -33.88 6.93 15.15
N LEU A 307 -32.85 6.61 15.96
CA LEU A 307 -32.64 5.25 16.48
C LEU A 307 -33.74 4.83 17.47
N ALA A 308 -34.13 5.70 18.39
CA ALA A 308 -35.21 5.44 19.34
C ALA A 308 -36.57 5.24 18.63
N GLU A 309 -36.82 6.02 17.58
CA GLU A 309 -37.98 5.88 16.69
C GLU A 309 -37.94 4.53 15.97
N ALA A 310 -36.79 4.15 15.39
CA ALA A 310 -36.61 2.86 14.74
C ALA A 310 -36.85 1.68 15.70
N ILE A 311 -36.35 1.75 16.94
CA ILE A 311 -36.60 0.74 17.98
C ILE A 311 -38.08 0.69 18.36
N THR A 312 -38.75 1.83 18.45
CA THR A 312 -40.19 1.90 18.76
C THR A 312 -41.03 1.27 17.64
N VAL A 313 -40.68 1.52 16.38
CA VAL A 313 -41.32 0.89 15.23
C VAL A 313 -41.04 -0.62 15.20
N ALA A 314 -39.81 -1.04 15.50
CA ALA A 314 -39.43 -2.45 15.61
C ALA A 314 -40.21 -3.17 16.73
N ALA A 315 -40.41 -2.52 17.88
CA ALA A 315 -41.24 -3.03 18.97
C ALA A 315 -42.71 -3.23 18.58
N GLY A 316 -43.19 -2.48 17.57
CA GLY A 316 -44.56 -2.55 17.07
C GLY A 316 -44.92 -3.83 16.33
N SER A 317 -43.92 -4.60 15.86
CA SER A 317 -44.14 -5.84 15.10
C SER A 317 -43.71 -7.08 15.89
N SER A 318 -44.66 -8.00 16.09
CA SER A 318 -44.38 -9.31 16.69
C SER A 318 -43.35 -10.12 15.87
N PHE A 319 -43.33 -9.93 14.54
CA PHE A 319 -42.38 -10.61 13.66
C PHE A 319 -40.94 -10.14 13.93
N VAL A 320 -40.73 -8.84 14.06
CA VAL A 320 -39.39 -8.28 14.30
C VAL A 320 -38.85 -8.76 15.65
N VAL A 321 -39.66 -8.70 16.70
CA VAL A 321 -39.26 -9.20 18.04
C VAL A 321 -38.87 -10.68 17.99
N ARG A 322 -39.58 -11.51 17.21
CA ARG A 322 -39.20 -12.91 17.03
C ARG A 322 -37.94 -13.11 16.21
N GLU A 323 -37.70 -12.28 15.20
CA GLU A 323 -36.45 -12.35 14.44
C GLU A 323 -35.24 -11.94 15.30
N ILE A 324 -35.44 -10.98 16.21
CA ILE A 324 -34.47 -10.59 17.24
C ILE A 324 -34.18 -11.80 18.15
N LEU A 325 -35.22 -12.47 18.65
CA LEU A 325 -35.05 -13.66 19.49
C LEU A 325 -34.44 -14.85 18.75
N ARG A 326 -34.76 -15.03 17.46
CA ARG A 326 -34.15 -16.05 16.62
C ARG A 326 -32.65 -15.81 16.47
N THR A 327 -32.26 -14.56 16.22
CA THR A 327 -30.85 -14.19 16.15
C THR A 327 -30.15 -14.44 17.50
N ALA A 328 -30.82 -14.12 18.62
CA ALA A 328 -30.32 -14.43 19.95
C ALA A 328 -30.12 -15.94 20.17
N ASP A 329 -31.07 -16.78 19.75
CA ASP A 329 -30.94 -18.24 19.85
C ASP A 329 -29.80 -18.78 18.96
N ASP A 330 -29.56 -18.15 17.80
CA ASP A 330 -28.44 -18.50 16.93
C ASP A 330 -27.08 -18.09 17.55
N ILE A 331 -27.05 -17.04 18.38
CA ILE A 331 -25.88 -16.68 19.19
C ILE A 331 -25.66 -17.71 20.31
N ASP A 332 -26.72 -18.11 21.01
CA ASP A 332 -26.66 -19.15 22.05
C ASP A 332 -26.18 -20.51 21.49
N ARG A 333 -26.48 -20.80 20.22
CA ARG A 333 -26.00 -22.00 19.51
C ARG A 333 -24.58 -21.86 18.94
N GLY A 334 -23.99 -20.66 18.97
CA GLY A 334 -22.66 -20.38 18.41
C GLY A 334 -22.62 -20.25 16.88
N VAL A 335 -23.77 -20.04 16.22
CA VAL A 335 -23.83 -19.79 14.76
C VAL A 335 -23.49 -18.34 14.43
N ALA A 336 -23.83 -17.41 15.33
CA ALA A 336 -23.58 -15.97 15.18
C ALA A 336 -22.80 -15.40 16.36
N SER A 337 -22.01 -14.35 16.10
CA SER A 337 -21.32 -13.59 17.16
C SER A 337 -22.24 -12.52 17.75
N ALA A 338 -22.16 -12.31 19.07
CA ALA A 338 -22.91 -11.28 19.78
C ALA A 338 -22.64 -9.84 19.26
N ASP A 339 -21.44 -9.60 18.74
CA ASP A 339 -21.05 -8.31 18.12
C ASP A 339 -21.87 -7.98 16.86
N SER A 340 -22.52 -8.98 16.24
CA SER A 340 -23.39 -8.78 15.07
C SER A 340 -24.78 -8.24 15.42
N MET A 341 -25.18 -8.32 16.69
CA MET A 341 -26.51 -7.95 17.17
C MET A 341 -26.47 -6.75 18.11
N VAL A 342 -25.49 -6.69 19.01
CA VAL A 342 -25.42 -5.71 20.11
C VAL A 342 -24.13 -4.91 20.06
N LEU A 343 -24.23 -3.60 20.32
CA LEU A 343 -23.06 -2.75 20.53
C LEU A 343 -22.35 -3.19 21.82
N ARG A 344 -21.06 -3.54 21.72
CA ARG A 344 -20.26 -3.97 22.88
C ARG A 344 -20.30 -2.92 23.98
N ASP A 345 -20.68 -3.34 25.19
CA ASP A 345 -20.59 -2.53 26.40
C ASP A 345 -19.11 -2.19 26.63
N VAL A 346 -18.75 -0.92 26.47
CA VAL A 346 -17.46 -0.43 26.95
C VAL A 346 -17.60 -0.36 28.47
N PRO A 347 -16.78 -1.07 29.26
CA PRO A 347 -16.86 -0.97 30.70
C PRO A 347 -16.68 0.49 31.11
N GLU A 348 -17.54 0.96 32.03
CA GLU A 348 -17.45 2.31 32.61
C GLU A 348 -16.09 2.56 33.30
N SER A 349 -15.31 1.52 33.57
CA SER A 349 -13.97 1.63 34.15
C SER A 349 -12.87 2.08 33.17
N ASP A 350 -13.12 2.14 31.86
CA ASP A 350 -12.27 2.88 30.90
C ASP A 350 -12.67 4.37 30.87
N GLU A 351 -13.11 4.88 32.02
CA GLU A 351 -13.27 6.30 32.29
C GLU A 351 -11.94 6.99 31.94
N MET A 352 -11.99 7.79 30.88
CA MET A 352 -11.00 8.78 30.44
C MET A 352 -9.94 9.18 31.49
N ASP A 353 -8.94 8.33 31.69
CA ASP A 353 -7.63 8.81 32.11
C ASP A 353 -7.03 9.50 30.88
N HIS A 354 -7.21 10.81 30.84
CA HIS A 354 -6.57 11.71 29.89
C HIS A 354 -5.03 11.76 30.06
N GLN A 355 -4.41 10.72 30.62
CA GLN A 355 -2.98 10.64 30.92
C GLN A 355 -2.27 9.47 30.29
N ASP A 356 -2.93 8.59 29.54
CA ASP A 356 -2.19 7.61 28.74
C ASP A 356 -1.92 8.18 27.35
N PRO A 357 -0.70 8.69 27.07
CA PRO A 357 -0.29 8.83 25.70
C PRO A 357 -0.29 7.43 25.10
N VAL A 358 -1.19 7.19 24.14
CA VAL A 358 -0.93 6.18 23.11
C VAL A 358 0.50 6.46 22.65
N PRO A 359 1.44 5.50 22.81
CA PRO A 359 2.83 5.79 22.54
C PRO A 359 2.91 6.41 21.15
N PRO A 360 3.58 7.56 20.98
CA PRO A 360 3.89 7.98 19.63
C PRO A 360 4.62 6.79 19.02
N ILE A 361 4.10 6.26 17.91
CA ILE A 361 5.02 5.76 16.92
C ILE A 361 5.90 6.98 16.67
N ILE A 362 7.11 6.99 17.21
CA ILE A 362 8.08 8.04 16.93
C ILE A 362 8.43 7.79 15.47
N VAL A 363 7.62 8.43 14.64
CA VAL A 363 7.94 8.73 13.28
C VAL A 363 9.25 9.50 13.35
N MET A 364 10.28 9.02 12.66
CA MET A 364 11.56 9.72 12.55
C MET A 364 11.31 11.06 11.87
N SER A 365 10.97 12.07 12.66
CA SER A 365 11.02 13.47 12.27
C SER A 365 12.40 13.96 12.71
N VAL A 366 13.25 14.22 11.72
CA VAL A 366 14.43 15.06 11.91
C VAL A 366 13.94 16.41 12.43
N GLN A 367 14.40 16.76 13.62
CA GLN A 367 14.48 18.09 14.24
C GLN A 367 13.27 19.02 14.07
N ASP A 368 12.58 19.28 15.18
CA ASP A 368 12.34 20.66 15.61
C ASP A 368 12.24 20.69 17.14
N GLY A 369 13.07 21.54 17.74
CA GLY A 369 13.16 21.72 19.18
C GLY A 369 11.89 22.37 19.73
N VAL A 370 11.16 21.61 20.55
CA VAL A 370 10.19 22.16 21.50
C VAL A 370 10.36 21.38 22.79
N ASP A 371 10.74 22.12 23.82
CA ASP A 371 10.92 21.81 25.23
C ASP A 371 10.52 20.39 25.69
N ASP A 372 11.54 19.64 26.13
CA ASP A 372 11.43 18.39 26.89
C ASP A 372 10.77 18.67 28.26
N GLU A 373 9.44 18.51 28.36
CA GLU A 373 8.82 18.19 29.65
C GLU A 373 9.10 16.72 29.98
N GLU A 374 9.70 16.51 31.15
CA GLU A 374 10.08 15.25 31.77
C GLU A 374 8.94 14.21 31.74
N ILE A 375 9.07 13.15 30.93
CA ILE A 375 8.09 12.05 30.82
C ILE A 375 8.52 10.91 31.75
N ASP A 376 7.76 10.71 32.83
CA ASP A 376 7.90 9.63 33.80
C ASP A 376 7.63 8.23 33.18
N GLU A 377 8.28 7.19 33.72
CA GLU A 377 8.26 5.80 33.25
C GLU A 377 6.85 5.16 33.19
N PRO A 378 6.56 4.26 32.21
CA PRO A 378 5.28 3.55 32.17
C PRO A 378 5.29 2.35 33.12
N ARG A 379 4.29 2.31 34.02
CA ARG A 379 3.90 1.08 34.72
C ARG A 379 3.14 0.16 33.77
N GLN A 380 3.51 -1.12 33.81
CA GLN A 380 2.94 -2.20 33.01
C GLN A 380 1.39 -2.25 33.12
N ALA A 381 0.70 -1.90 32.05
CA ALA A 381 -0.72 -2.24 31.91
C ALA A 381 -0.84 -3.73 31.60
N GLY A 382 -1.53 -4.44 32.50
CA GLY A 382 -1.90 -5.83 32.32
C GLY A 382 -2.71 -6.01 31.03
N VAL A 383 -2.43 -7.09 30.31
CA VAL A 383 -3.28 -7.59 29.24
C VAL A 383 -4.60 -8.03 29.90
N GLU A 384 -5.57 -7.13 29.96
CA GLU A 384 -6.89 -7.44 30.53
C GLU A 384 -7.98 -7.47 29.46
N GLY A 385 -8.64 -8.62 29.39
CA GLY A 385 -10.07 -8.74 29.17
C GLY A 385 -10.59 -8.41 27.77
N ILE A 386 -10.80 -9.45 26.96
CA ILE A 386 -11.83 -9.43 25.92
C ILE A 386 -13.14 -8.99 26.58
N GLY A 387 -13.59 -7.75 26.35
CA GLY A 387 -14.84 -7.23 26.90
C GLY A 387 -15.99 -8.17 26.57
N SER A 388 -16.45 -8.91 27.57
CA SER A 388 -17.59 -9.81 27.47
C SER A 388 -18.88 -9.00 27.41
N HIS A 389 -19.88 -9.48 26.67
CA HIS A 389 -21.25 -8.96 26.69
C HIS A 389 -21.92 -9.28 28.03
N VAL A 390 -21.45 -8.65 29.12
CA VAL A 390 -21.94 -8.88 30.48
C VAL A 390 -23.44 -8.55 30.54
N GLY A 391 -24.24 -9.51 30.99
CA GLY A 391 -25.68 -9.35 31.17
C GLY A 391 -26.53 -9.44 29.89
N LEU A 392 -25.96 -9.76 28.72
CA LEU A 392 -26.74 -9.93 27.48
C LEU A 392 -27.82 -11.02 27.62
N GLY A 393 -27.46 -12.15 28.24
CA GLY A 393 -28.41 -13.26 28.46
C GLY A 393 -29.61 -12.85 29.33
N GLU A 394 -29.39 -12.05 30.37
CA GLU A 394 -30.47 -11.54 31.23
C GLU A 394 -31.41 -10.61 30.47
N ARG A 395 -30.85 -9.70 29.66
CA ARG A 395 -31.63 -8.77 28.81
C ARG A 395 -32.47 -9.52 27.77
N ILE A 396 -31.91 -10.56 27.14
CA ILE A 396 -32.62 -11.41 26.18
C ILE A 396 -33.73 -12.20 26.87
N GLU A 397 -33.52 -12.67 28.11
CA GLU A 397 -34.53 -13.45 28.84
C GLU A 397 -35.75 -12.59 29.20
N VAL A 398 -35.57 -11.31 29.54
CA VAL A 398 -36.67 -10.36 29.69
C VAL A 398 -37.48 -10.27 28.39
N LEU A 399 -36.80 -10.15 27.24
CA LEU A 399 -37.46 -10.11 25.94
C LEU A 399 -38.20 -11.43 25.62
N ARG A 400 -37.63 -12.59 25.97
CA ARG A 400 -38.30 -13.91 25.83
C ARG A 400 -39.56 -14.00 26.67
N CYS A 401 -39.55 -13.45 27.89
CA CYS A 401 -40.72 -13.41 28.77
C CYS A 401 -41.86 -12.59 28.15
N LEU A 402 -41.55 -11.40 27.63
CA LEU A 402 -42.52 -10.54 26.95
C LEU A 402 -43.03 -11.18 25.65
N ALA A 403 -42.14 -11.83 24.90
CA ALA A 403 -42.50 -12.44 23.62
C ALA A 403 -43.44 -13.65 23.73
N ARG A 404 -43.51 -14.32 24.88
CA ARG A 404 -44.50 -15.39 25.13
C ARG A 404 -45.95 -14.89 25.06
N HIS A 405 -46.17 -13.60 25.30
CA HIS A 405 -47.48 -12.97 25.29
C HIS A 405 -47.82 -12.34 23.92
N LEU A 406 -46.94 -12.48 22.92
CA LEU A 406 -47.11 -11.89 21.59
C LEU A 406 -47.91 -12.78 20.63
N PRO A 407 -48.83 -12.21 19.83
CA PRO A 407 -49.61 -12.96 18.85
C PRO A 407 -48.74 -13.57 17.75
N GLY A 408 -49.18 -14.71 17.19
CA GLY A 408 -48.54 -15.47 16.11
C GLY A 408 -48.14 -14.64 14.88
N SER A 409 -48.88 -13.59 14.57
CA SER A 409 -48.63 -12.65 13.48
C SER A 409 -49.37 -11.35 13.72
N GLY A 410 -48.77 -10.22 13.33
CA GLY A 410 -49.39 -8.90 13.37
C GLY A 410 -48.82 -7.96 14.44
N ASN A 411 -49.53 -6.86 14.67
CA ASN A 411 -49.14 -5.81 15.58
C ASN A 411 -49.17 -6.26 17.04
N VAL A 412 -48.23 -5.73 17.82
CA VAL A 412 -48.16 -5.94 19.26
C VAL A 412 -49.31 -5.21 19.95
N PRO A 413 -49.96 -5.80 20.99
CA PRO A 413 -50.99 -5.12 21.76
C PRO A 413 -50.43 -3.87 22.46
N PRO A 414 -51.20 -2.77 22.52
CA PRO A 414 -50.69 -1.47 22.98
C PRO A 414 -50.21 -1.44 24.43
N GLU A 415 -50.70 -2.37 25.26
CA GLU A 415 -50.31 -2.50 26.67
C GLU A 415 -48.85 -2.98 26.85
N LEU A 416 -48.36 -3.84 25.93
CA LEU A 416 -47.01 -4.42 26.00
C LEU A 416 -45.96 -3.61 25.23
N LEU A 417 -46.38 -2.64 24.40
CA LEU A 417 -45.48 -1.78 23.62
C LEU A 417 -44.44 -1.02 24.48
N PRO A 418 -44.78 -0.37 25.61
CA PRO A 418 -43.78 0.36 26.39
C PRO A 418 -42.75 -0.60 27.01
N GLU A 419 -43.18 -1.73 27.55
CA GLU A 419 -42.26 -2.72 28.14
C GLU A 419 -41.32 -3.34 27.10
N LEU A 420 -41.85 -3.65 25.91
CA LEU A 420 -41.04 -4.16 24.80
C LEU A 420 -40.08 -3.11 24.26
N ARG A 421 -40.51 -1.86 24.14
CA ARG A 421 -39.65 -0.75 23.73
C ARG A 421 -38.49 -0.59 24.71
N ASP A 422 -38.77 -0.56 26.01
CA ASP A 422 -37.75 -0.37 27.04
C ASP A 422 -36.78 -1.56 27.09
N ALA A 423 -37.29 -2.79 26.93
CA ALA A 423 -36.46 -4.00 26.80
C ALA A 423 -35.55 -3.95 25.55
N LEU A 424 -36.07 -3.52 24.39
CA LEU A 424 -35.29 -3.39 23.16
C LEU A 424 -34.27 -2.24 23.22
N GLN A 425 -34.59 -1.13 23.88
CA GLN A 425 -33.64 -0.04 24.12
C GLN A 425 -32.47 -0.50 25.00
N ASN A 426 -32.75 -1.31 26.02
CA ASN A 426 -31.71 -1.87 26.90
C ASN A 426 -30.79 -2.88 26.19
N LEU A 427 -31.24 -3.51 25.08
CA LEU A 427 -30.40 -4.40 24.29
C LEU A 427 -29.30 -3.67 23.51
N ARG A 428 -29.38 -2.34 23.32
CA ARG A 428 -28.39 -1.54 22.57
C ARG A 428 -28.05 -2.16 21.20
N LEU A 429 -29.08 -2.44 20.42
CA LEU A 429 -28.95 -3.05 19.11
C LEU A 429 -28.04 -2.23 18.18
N THR A 430 -27.19 -2.90 17.41
CA THR A 430 -26.32 -2.23 16.44
C THR A 430 -27.12 -1.68 15.27
N TRP A 431 -26.69 -0.54 14.72
CA TRP A 431 -27.24 0.05 13.49
C TRP A 431 -27.43 -0.98 12.36
N ARG A 432 -26.37 -1.72 12.02
CA ARG A 432 -26.38 -2.74 10.96
C ARG A 432 -27.42 -3.83 11.19
N PHE A 433 -27.69 -4.14 12.45
CA PHE A 433 -28.68 -5.14 12.80
C PHE A 433 -30.11 -4.60 12.54
N LEU A 434 -30.38 -3.33 12.83
CA LEU A 434 -31.65 -2.68 12.50
C LEU A 434 -31.91 -2.61 10.99
N GLU A 435 -30.87 -2.32 10.19
CA GLU A 435 -30.97 -2.37 8.72
C GLU A 435 -31.30 -3.79 8.23
N ARG A 436 -30.60 -4.80 8.77
CA ARG A 436 -30.85 -6.21 8.44
C ARG A 436 -32.28 -6.64 8.80
N LEU A 437 -32.83 -6.14 9.90
CA LEU A 437 -34.23 -6.36 10.25
C LEU A 437 -35.19 -5.73 9.24
N GLY A 438 -34.89 -4.52 8.76
CA GLY A 438 -35.64 -3.86 7.69
C GLY A 438 -35.62 -4.64 6.37
N ASP A 439 -34.46 -5.14 5.96
CA ASP A 439 -34.32 -5.99 4.77
C ASP A 439 -35.04 -7.33 4.93
N GLY A 440 -34.97 -7.94 6.11
CA GLY A 440 -35.71 -9.16 6.45
C GLY A 440 -37.23 -8.96 6.38
N LEU A 441 -37.74 -7.83 6.89
CA LEU A 441 -39.14 -7.44 6.75
C LEU A 441 -39.52 -7.28 5.27
N ARG A 442 -38.65 -6.64 4.47
CA ARG A 442 -38.87 -6.44 3.03
C ARG A 442 -38.96 -7.76 2.28
N ALA A 443 -38.06 -8.69 2.56
CA ALA A 443 -38.03 -10.01 1.94
C ALA A 443 -39.24 -10.87 2.34
N SER A 444 -39.70 -10.77 3.59
CA SER A 444 -40.86 -11.53 4.07
C SER A 444 -42.21 -11.01 3.54
N GLY A 445 -42.27 -9.77 3.04
CA GLY A 445 -43.49 -9.12 2.56
C GLY A 445 -44.52 -8.83 3.66
N ARG A 446 -44.14 -8.97 4.94
CA ARG A 446 -45.02 -8.73 6.09
C ARG A 446 -44.99 -7.26 6.51
N ASP A 447 -46.15 -6.74 6.93
CA ASP A 447 -46.34 -5.40 7.49
C ASP A 447 -45.60 -4.27 6.74
N PRO A 448 -45.98 -3.98 5.47
CA PRO A 448 -45.29 -2.99 4.64
C PRO A 448 -45.30 -1.58 5.25
N ALA A 449 -46.29 -1.24 6.07
CA ALA A 449 -46.34 0.02 6.80
C ALA A 449 -45.24 0.14 7.87
N ILE A 450 -44.94 -0.95 8.58
CA ILE A 450 -43.88 -1.00 9.59
C ILE A 450 -42.52 -0.94 8.90
N ASN A 451 -42.34 -1.67 7.80
CA ASN A 451 -41.11 -1.60 7.02
C ASN A 451 -40.86 -0.17 6.49
N CYS A 452 -41.89 0.49 5.96
CA CYS A 452 -41.79 1.86 5.48
C CYS A 452 -41.40 2.84 6.61
N SER A 453 -42.07 2.76 7.76
CA SER A 453 -41.76 3.62 8.92
C SER A 453 -40.38 3.34 9.51
N LEU A 454 -39.96 2.07 9.61
CA LEU A 454 -38.62 1.69 10.06
C LEU A 454 -37.55 2.24 9.11
N GLY A 455 -37.76 2.08 7.79
CA GLY A 455 -36.86 2.62 6.78
C GLY A 455 -36.78 4.14 6.78
N LEU A 456 -37.88 4.84 7.08
CA LEU A 456 -37.89 6.30 7.22
C LEU A 456 -37.12 6.77 8.46
N ALA A 457 -37.32 6.13 9.61
CA ALA A 457 -36.61 6.43 10.85
C ALA A 457 -35.09 6.21 10.69
N LEU A 458 -34.70 5.08 10.08
CA LEU A 458 -33.30 4.79 9.76
C LEU A 458 -32.74 5.81 8.76
N LYS A 459 -33.44 6.15 7.67
CA LYS A 459 -32.95 7.18 6.73
C LYS A 459 -32.71 8.54 7.38
N LYS A 460 -33.56 8.94 8.34
CA LYS A 460 -33.40 10.19 9.09
C LYS A 460 -32.11 10.18 9.92
N ALA A 461 -31.87 9.11 10.67
CA ALA A 461 -30.64 8.97 11.46
C ALA A 461 -29.40 8.82 10.56
N GLU A 462 -29.51 8.13 9.41
CA GLU A 462 -28.43 7.98 8.44
C GLU A 462 -28.02 9.33 7.83
N ALA A 463 -28.99 10.17 7.46
CA ALA A 463 -28.75 11.50 6.94
C ALA A 463 -28.00 12.38 7.95
N ALA A 464 -28.42 12.35 9.22
CA ALA A 464 -27.75 13.07 10.31
C ALA A 464 -26.32 12.55 10.55
N ARG A 465 -26.13 11.23 10.57
CA ARG A 465 -24.80 10.59 10.69
C ARG A 465 -23.89 10.98 9.53
N LEU A 466 -24.41 10.98 8.30
CA LEU A 466 -23.66 11.37 7.11
C LEU A 466 -23.29 12.86 7.13
N GLN A 467 -24.20 13.72 7.57
CA GLN A 467 -23.95 15.14 7.74
C GLN A 467 -22.84 15.38 8.79
N MET A 468 -22.91 14.71 9.94
CA MET A 468 -21.90 14.77 10.99
C MET A 468 -20.54 14.25 10.50
N THR A 469 -20.53 13.16 9.73
CA THR A 469 -19.32 12.59 9.13
C THR A 469 -18.69 13.58 8.15
N LYS A 470 -19.45 14.08 7.19
CA LYS A 470 -18.98 15.00 6.13
C LYS A 470 -18.39 16.28 6.70
N ALA A 471 -18.95 16.82 7.78
CA ALA A 471 -18.42 18.01 8.45
C ALA A 471 -17.07 17.77 9.13
N ASN A 472 -16.78 16.54 9.54
CA ASN A 472 -15.59 16.18 10.31
C ASN A 472 -14.48 15.50 9.50
N LEU A 473 -14.64 15.32 8.18
CA LEU A 473 -13.60 14.71 7.33
C LEU A 473 -12.27 15.51 7.34
N ARG A 474 -12.33 16.83 7.50
CA ARG A 474 -11.13 17.69 7.61
C ARG A 474 -10.30 17.41 8.87
N LEU A 475 -10.96 17.00 9.95
CA LEU A 475 -10.28 16.57 11.18
C LEU A 475 -9.47 15.29 10.96
N VAL A 476 -10.02 14.35 10.19
CA VAL A 476 -9.30 13.11 9.83
C VAL A 476 -8.04 13.44 9.04
N ILE A 477 -8.14 14.29 8.02
CA ILE A 477 -6.98 14.73 7.23
C ILE A 477 -5.92 15.38 8.12
N SER A 478 -6.28 16.27 9.05
CA SER A 478 -5.31 16.95 9.90
C SER A 478 -4.59 16.01 10.88
N ILE A 479 -5.27 14.95 11.33
CA ILE A 479 -4.66 13.92 12.17
C ILE A 479 -3.80 12.98 11.32
N ALA A 480 -4.29 12.50 10.17
CA ALA A 480 -3.58 11.59 9.28
C ALA A 480 -2.26 12.19 8.76
N LYS A 481 -2.20 13.51 8.53
CA LYS A 481 -0.98 14.22 8.10
C LYS A 481 0.20 14.02 9.05
N LYS A 482 -0.04 13.82 10.35
CA LYS A 482 1.02 13.57 11.34
C LYS A 482 1.68 12.21 11.18
N TYR A 483 1.05 11.29 10.45
CA TYR A 483 1.50 9.92 10.25
C TYR A 483 2.07 9.68 8.84
N LEU A 484 2.33 10.73 8.05
CA LEU A 484 2.78 10.61 6.67
C LEU A 484 4.11 9.86 6.54
N SER A 485 5.03 10.05 7.47
CA SER A 485 6.33 9.37 7.51
C SER A 485 6.28 7.97 8.16
N SER A 486 5.10 7.43 8.42
CA SER A 486 4.93 6.04 8.92
C SER A 486 5.14 5.00 7.82
N GLY A 487 5.11 5.39 6.54
CA GLY A 487 5.32 4.52 5.38
C GLY A 487 4.05 3.93 4.73
N LEU A 488 2.87 4.10 5.36
CA LEU A 488 1.59 3.76 4.74
C LEU A 488 1.15 4.88 3.79
N PRO A 489 0.56 4.60 2.62
CA PRO A 489 0.04 5.62 1.71
C PRO A 489 -0.93 6.57 2.43
N PHE A 490 -0.89 7.86 2.07
CA PHE A 490 -1.68 8.88 2.76
C PHE A 490 -3.20 8.64 2.66
N LEU A 491 -3.67 8.15 1.51
CA LEU A 491 -5.08 7.81 1.31
C LEU A 491 -5.53 6.71 2.26
N ASP A 492 -4.71 5.70 2.48
CA ASP A 492 -5.02 4.58 3.38
C ASP A 492 -5.09 5.06 4.83
N LEU A 493 -4.17 5.91 5.26
CA LEU A 493 -4.22 6.57 6.58
C LEU A 493 -5.53 7.35 6.77
N VAL A 494 -5.95 8.09 5.73
CA VAL A 494 -7.21 8.84 5.74
C VAL A 494 -8.41 7.90 5.80
N GLN A 495 -8.42 6.79 5.06
CA GLN A 495 -9.53 5.83 5.09
C GLN A 495 -9.65 5.16 6.47
N GLU A 496 -8.55 4.72 7.04
CA GLU A 496 -8.53 4.11 8.38
C GLU A 496 -8.93 5.12 9.45
N GLY A 497 -8.55 6.39 9.29
CA GLY A 497 -9.02 7.49 10.11
C GLY A 497 -10.53 7.75 9.95
N ASN A 498 -11.08 7.66 8.74
CA ASN A 498 -12.53 7.80 8.49
C ASN A 498 -13.32 6.66 9.16
N ILE A 499 -12.79 5.44 9.16
CA ILE A 499 -13.37 4.30 9.89
C ILE A 499 -13.37 4.60 11.39
N GLY A 500 -12.28 5.14 11.93
CA GLY A 500 -12.21 5.61 13.32
C GLY A 500 -13.24 6.70 13.64
N LEU A 501 -13.39 7.68 12.75
CA LEU A 501 -14.39 8.75 12.88
C LEU A 501 -15.81 8.20 12.92
N LEU A 502 -16.16 7.26 12.03
CA LEU A 502 -17.49 6.63 12.02
C LEU A 502 -17.79 5.91 13.34
N LYS A 503 -16.82 5.18 13.89
CA LYS A 503 -16.94 4.54 15.21
C LYS A 503 -17.12 5.57 16.33
N ALA A 504 -16.45 6.72 16.24
CA ALA A 504 -16.63 7.81 17.19
C ALA A 504 -18.06 8.38 17.14
N ILE A 505 -18.61 8.58 15.94
CA ILE A 505 -19.98 9.10 15.78
C ILE A 505 -21.01 8.13 16.37
N GLU A 506 -20.83 6.83 16.16
CA GLU A 506 -21.73 5.80 16.71
C GLU A 506 -21.76 5.75 18.24
N LYS A 507 -20.68 6.20 18.90
CA LYS A 507 -20.53 6.14 20.37
C LYS A 507 -20.56 7.50 21.05
N PHE A 508 -20.76 8.57 20.29
CA PHE A 508 -20.72 9.93 20.84
C PHE A 508 -21.98 10.22 21.67
N ASP A 509 -21.78 10.62 22.91
CA ASP A 509 -22.85 11.07 23.81
C ASP A 509 -22.77 12.59 24.00
N TYR A 510 -23.77 13.30 23.47
CA TYR A 510 -23.82 14.76 23.54
C TYR A 510 -24.10 15.28 24.97
N ARG A 511 -24.64 14.43 25.86
CA ARG A 511 -25.05 14.83 27.22
C ARG A 511 -23.85 15.07 28.13
N ARG A 512 -22.71 14.43 27.83
CA ARG A 512 -21.45 14.62 28.55
C ARG A 512 -20.83 16.01 28.34
N GLY A 513 -21.29 16.75 27.33
CA GLY A 513 -20.88 18.14 27.10
C GLY A 513 -19.48 18.33 26.53
N PHE A 514 -18.69 17.28 26.27
CA PHE A 514 -17.41 17.39 25.58
C PHE A 514 -17.61 17.72 24.10
N LYS A 515 -16.63 18.43 23.50
CA LYS A 515 -16.62 18.69 22.05
C LYS A 515 -16.43 17.38 21.30
N PHE A 516 -17.12 17.22 20.17
CA PHE A 516 -17.01 16.01 19.37
C PHE A 516 -15.57 15.80 18.86
N SER A 517 -14.89 16.88 18.46
CA SER A 517 -13.51 16.81 17.94
C SER A 517 -12.51 16.18 18.91
N THR A 518 -12.60 16.47 20.21
CA THR A 518 -11.73 15.89 21.25
C THR A 518 -11.95 14.38 21.36
N TYR A 519 -13.21 13.97 21.38
CA TYR A 519 -13.59 12.56 21.43
C TYR A 519 -13.19 11.79 20.15
N ALA A 520 -13.48 12.37 18.98
CA ALA A 520 -13.18 11.78 17.69
C ALA A 520 -11.67 11.62 17.47
N THR A 521 -10.86 12.56 17.97
CA THR A 521 -9.40 12.50 17.82
C THR A 521 -8.81 11.20 18.39
N TRP A 522 -9.33 10.72 19.52
CA TRP A 522 -8.88 9.46 20.12
C TRP A 522 -9.17 8.27 19.21
N TRP A 523 -10.42 8.13 18.76
CA TRP A 523 -10.82 7.03 17.87
C TRP A 523 -10.13 7.06 16.51
N ILE A 524 -9.92 8.25 15.94
CA ILE A 524 -9.21 8.43 14.67
C ILE A 524 -7.75 7.99 14.84
N ARG A 525 -7.07 8.49 15.89
CA ARG A 525 -5.69 8.12 16.18
C ARG A 525 -5.55 6.62 16.39
N GLN A 526 -6.41 6.03 17.22
CA GLN A 526 -6.39 4.61 17.53
C GLN A 526 -6.58 3.74 16.28
N SER A 527 -7.49 4.13 15.39
CA SER A 527 -7.72 3.41 14.13
C SER A 527 -6.50 3.49 13.21
N ILE A 528 -5.91 4.69 13.05
CA ILE A 528 -4.71 4.90 12.24
C ILE A 528 -3.50 4.13 12.79
N THR A 529 -3.20 4.26 14.09
CA THR A 529 -2.07 3.56 14.73
C THR A 529 -2.21 2.04 14.61
N ARG A 530 -3.43 1.52 14.79
CA ARG A 530 -3.71 0.10 14.59
C ARG A 530 -3.50 -0.33 13.13
N ALA A 531 -3.96 0.45 12.17
CA ALA A 531 -3.78 0.15 10.76
C ALA A 531 -2.30 0.13 10.37
N ILE A 532 -1.50 1.09 10.87
CA ILE A 532 -0.05 1.11 10.67
C ILE A 532 0.58 -0.18 11.21
N ALA A 533 0.20 -0.62 12.42
CA ALA A 533 0.73 -1.86 12.99
C ALA A 533 0.32 -3.12 12.20
N ASP A 534 -0.91 -3.15 11.66
CA ASP A 534 -1.48 -4.33 11.01
C ASP A 534 -1.15 -4.44 9.50
N GLN A 535 -1.01 -3.32 8.79
CA GLN A 535 -0.95 -3.26 7.31
C GLN A 535 0.42 -2.84 6.75
N LEU A 536 1.25 -2.13 7.52
CA LEU A 536 2.51 -1.57 6.99
C LEU A 536 3.52 -2.63 6.54
N ARG A 537 3.48 -3.82 7.15
CA ARG A 537 4.48 -4.87 6.92
C ARG A 537 3.93 -5.95 5.99
N MET A 538 4.75 -6.38 5.03
CA MET A 538 4.44 -7.51 4.15
C MET A 538 4.13 -8.80 4.94
N VAL A 539 4.89 -9.04 6.01
CA VAL A 539 4.61 -10.11 6.97
C VAL A 539 3.95 -9.50 8.19
N ARG A 540 2.68 -9.86 8.43
CA ARG A 540 1.90 -9.35 9.55
C ARG A 540 2.53 -9.77 10.89
N VAL A 541 2.74 -8.79 11.76
CA VAL A 541 3.22 -8.98 13.13
C VAL A 541 2.09 -8.57 14.10
N PRO A 542 1.81 -9.32 15.18
CA PRO A 542 0.82 -8.91 16.18
C PRO A 542 1.14 -7.54 16.80
N VAL A 543 0.10 -6.74 17.11
CA VAL A 543 0.26 -5.35 17.60
C VAL A 543 1.19 -5.24 18.81
N HIS A 544 1.04 -6.11 19.81
CA HIS A 544 1.90 -6.12 21.01
C HIS A 544 3.38 -6.37 20.69
N MET A 545 3.69 -7.02 19.56
CA MET A 545 5.07 -7.20 19.11
C MET A 545 5.58 -5.97 18.36
N VAL A 546 4.70 -5.22 17.67
CA VAL A 546 5.06 -3.94 17.01
C VAL A 546 5.48 -2.90 18.05
N GLU A 547 4.78 -2.82 19.17
CA GLU A 547 5.15 -1.95 20.30
C GLU A 547 6.55 -2.29 20.84
N VAL A 548 6.83 -3.59 21.04
CA VAL A 548 8.15 -4.06 21.48
C VAL A 548 9.22 -3.75 20.44
N ILE A 549 8.93 -3.89 19.14
CA ILE A 549 9.87 -3.53 18.07
C ILE A 549 10.20 -2.03 18.12
N ASN A 550 9.21 -1.16 18.29
CA ASN A 550 9.44 0.28 18.40
C ASN A 550 10.26 0.62 19.65
N GLN A 551 9.93 0.04 20.81
CA GLN A 551 10.71 0.22 22.04
C GLN A 551 12.18 -0.21 21.87
N VAL A 552 12.41 -1.37 21.24
CA VAL A 552 13.74 -1.89 20.93
C VAL A 552 14.47 -0.96 19.96
N GLU A 553 13.80 -0.43 18.95
CA GLU A 553 14.38 0.49 17.98
C GLU A 553 14.75 1.84 18.59
N HIS A 554 13.94 2.36 19.52
CA HIS A 554 14.28 3.56 20.31
C HIS A 554 15.48 3.33 21.21
N ALA A 555 15.44 2.27 22.01
CA ALA A 555 16.56 1.93 22.88
C ALA A 555 17.85 1.70 22.07
N ARG A 556 17.75 1.09 20.88
CA ARG A 556 18.87 0.92 19.95
C ARG A 556 19.45 2.26 19.52
N LYS A 557 18.62 3.19 19.02
CA LYS A 557 19.04 4.53 18.58
C LYS A 557 19.64 5.35 19.73
N ASP A 558 19.03 5.30 20.90
CA ASP A 558 19.51 6.01 22.09
C ASP A 558 20.89 5.52 22.53
N ILE A 559 21.13 4.21 22.47
CA ILE A 559 22.42 3.59 22.80
C ILE A 559 23.46 3.90 21.71
N GLU A 560 23.10 3.77 20.42
CA GLU A 560 23.96 4.12 19.28
C GLU A 560 24.36 5.61 19.28
N GLY A 561 23.51 6.48 19.85
CA GLY A 561 23.82 7.89 20.06
C GLY A 561 24.86 8.15 21.15
N ARG A 562 25.09 7.21 22.07
CA ARG A 562 26.02 7.34 23.22
C ARG A 562 27.28 6.48 23.09
N GLU A 563 27.14 5.26 22.57
CA GLU A 563 28.20 4.25 22.43
C GLU A 563 28.21 3.62 21.02
N ARG A 564 29.33 3.00 20.61
CA ARG A 564 29.44 2.35 19.28
C ARG A 564 28.75 0.98 19.31
N VAL A 565 27.72 0.82 18.46
CA VAL A 565 26.90 -0.38 18.18
C VAL A 565 26.14 -0.92 19.39
N ALA A 566 24.81 -0.83 19.34
CA ALA A 566 23.97 -1.34 20.42
C ALA A 566 23.95 -2.88 20.46
N SER A 567 24.50 -3.46 21.53
CA SER A 567 24.42 -4.90 21.77
C SER A 567 23.02 -5.32 22.24
N ILE A 568 22.63 -6.57 21.93
CA ILE A 568 21.31 -7.11 22.34
C ILE A 568 21.18 -7.09 23.87
N GLU A 569 22.26 -7.33 24.60
CA GLU A 569 22.31 -7.32 26.06
C GLU A 569 22.15 -5.91 26.63
N ALA A 570 22.77 -4.89 26.02
CA ALA A 570 22.63 -3.50 26.44
C ALA A 570 21.18 -3.00 26.25
N ILE A 571 20.56 -3.34 25.12
CA ILE A 571 19.15 -3.00 24.85
C ILE A 571 18.22 -3.71 25.86
N ALA A 572 18.47 -4.99 26.13
CA ALA A 572 17.70 -5.77 27.10
C ALA A 572 17.80 -5.18 28.52
N ALA A 573 19.01 -4.78 28.94
CA ALA A 573 19.24 -4.15 30.23
C ALA A 573 18.54 -2.78 30.35
N ARG A 574 18.52 -1.98 29.28
CA ARG A 574 17.84 -0.67 29.24
C ARG A 574 16.32 -0.80 29.36
N LEU A 575 15.72 -1.77 28.66
CA LEU A 575 14.27 -1.96 28.61
C LEU A 575 13.74 -2.88 29.71
N SER A 576 14.60 -3.53 30.50
CA SER A 576 14.23 -4.58 31.46
C SER A 576 13.43 -5.73 30.83
N ILE A 577 13.74 -6.06 29.56
CA ILE A 577 13.10 -7.12 28.78
C ILE A 577 14.13 -8.26 28.56
N PRO A 578 13.74 -9.55 28.58
CA PRO A 578 14.67 -10.64 28.31
C PRO A 578 15.38 -10.52 26.94
N PRO A 579 16.69 -10.84 26.85
CA PRO A 579 17.46 -10.70 25.61
C PRO A 579 16.91 -11.57 24.47
N GLU A 580 16.27 -12.70 24.78
CA GLU A 580 15.58 -13.53 23.79
C GLU A 580 14.43 -12.79 23.10
N LYS A 581 13.68 -11.97 23.85
CA LYS A 581 12.55 -11.21 23.31
C LYS A 581 13.03 -10.02 22.47
N VAL A 582 14.13 -9.38 22.87
CA VAL A 582 14.82 -8.37 22.06
C VAL A 582 15.33 -8.98 20.76
N GLY A 583 15.96 -10.16 20.81
CA GLY A 583 16.42 -10.88 19.63
C GLY A 583 15.28 -11.27 18.68
N LYS A 584 14.14 -11.71 19.22
CA LYS A 584 12.92 -11.96 18.42
C LYS A 584 12.39 -10.68 17.76
N ALA A 585 12.37 -9.56 18.48
CA ALA A 585 11.93 -8.27 17.94
C ALA A 585 12.84 -7.79 16.80
N LEU A 586 14.17 -7.88 16.97
CA LEU A 586 15.13 -7.52 15.92
C LEU A 586 15.00 -8.40 14.67
N ARG A 587 14.79 -9.71 14.84
CA ARG A 587 14.53 -10.63 13.71
C ARG A 587 13.24 -10.29 12.98
N ALA A 588 12.19 -9.97 13.73
CA ALA A 588 10.89 -9.58 13.16
C ALA A 588 10.94 -8.21 12.46
N ASN A 589 11.90 -7.35 12.82
CA ASN A 589 12.07 -6.03 12.19
C ASN A 589 12.91 -6.06 10.90
N ARG A 590 13.41 -7.22 10.47
CA ARG A 590 14.24 -7.30 9.26
C ARG A 590 13.42 -6.87 8.02
N ALA A 591 13.95 -5.91 7.27
CA ALA A 591 13.34 -5.46 6.03
C ALA A 591 13.30 -6.61 5.00
N VAL A 592 12.16 -6.74 4.33
CA VAL A 592 12.05 -7.61 3.16
C VAL A 592 12.70 -6.86 2.00
N LEU A 593 13.69 -7.48 1.36
CA LEU A 593 14.34 -6.94 0.18
C LEU A 593 13.47 -7.24 -1.05
N SER A 594 13.39 -6.29 -1.98
CA SER A 594 12.78 -6.56 -3.28
C SER A 594 13.65 -7.54 -4.05
N LEU A 595 13.03 -8.49 -4.76
CA LEU A 595 13.76 -9.37 -5.67
C LEU A 595 14.26 -8.62 -6.91
N ASP A 596 13.60 -7.51 -7.25
CA ASP A 596 13.91 -6.65 -8.40
C ASP A 596 14.86 -5.50 -8.04
N ASP A 597 15.53 -5.57 -6.88
CA ASP A 597 16.50 -4.53 -6.50
C ASP A 597 17.72 -4.60 -7.43
N PRO A 598 18.00 -3.56 -8.25
CA PRO A 598 19.10 -3.57 -9.21
C PRO A 598 20.48 -3.64 -8.53
N LEU A 599 20.58 -3.34 -7.23
CA LEU A 599 21.80 -3.52 -6.47
C LEU A 599 22.10 -5.00 -6.22
N LEU A 600 21.08 -5.84 -6.09
CA LEU A 600 21.25 -7.29 -5.99
C LEU A 600 21.72 -7.86 -7.33
N GLU A 601 21.17 -7.39 -8.45
CA GLU A 601 21.54 -7.81 -9.80
C GLU A 601 23.04 -7.57 -10.11
N LYS A 602 23.60 -6.44 -9.64
CA LYS A 602 25.04 -6.13 -9.79
C LYS A 602 25.95 -7.04 -8.97
N LEU A 603 25.46 -7.61 -7.88
CA LEU A 603 26.24 -8.47 -6.99
C LEU A 603 26.16 -9.95 -7.40
N SER A 604 25.01 -10.41 -7.91
CA SER A 604 24.82 -11.81 -8.32
C SER A 604 25.06 -12.07 -9.81
N GLY A 605 25.11 -11.05 -10.67
CA GLY A 605 25.27 -11.22 -12.12
C GLY A 605 24.05 -11.85 -12.82
N SER A 606 23.00 -12.16 -12.06
CA SER A 606 21.67 -12.61 -12.48
C SER A 606 20.62 -12.01 -11.55
N VAL A 607 19.37 -11.92 -12.00
CA VAL A 607 18.26 -11.58 -11.11
C VAL A 607 18.16 -12.68 -10.05
N VAL A 608 17.99 -12.31 -8.78
CA VAL A 608 17.93 -13.28 -7.67
C VAL A 608 16.75 -14.26 -7.84
N SER A 609 15.72 -13.88 -8.61
CA SER A 609 14.64 -14.76 -9.05
C SER A 609 15.15 -16.03 -9.74
N ASP A 610 16.23 -15.91 -10.52
CA ASP A 610 16.75 -17.00 -11.35
C ASP A 610 17.60 -17.99 -10.54
N LEU A 611 17.98 -17.62 -9.31
CA LEU A 611 18.74 -18.48 -8.39
C LEU A 611 17.83 -19.31 -7.48
N LEU A 612 16.53 -19.02 -7.44
CA LEU A 612 15.54 -19.69 -6.58
C LEU A 612 14.66 -20.70 -7.34
N LEU A 613 14.76 -20.74 -8.68
CA LEU A 613 14.17 -21.74 -9.57
C LEU A 613 15.23 -22.78 -9.94
#